data_AF-A0A7S1ICR6-F1
#
_entry.id   AF-A0A7S1ICR6-F1
#
_cell.length_a   1.000
_cell.length_b   1.000
_cell.length_c   1.000
_cell.angle_alpha   90.00
_cell.angle_beta   90.00
_cell.angle_gamma   90.00
#
_symmetry.space_group_name_H-M   'P 1'
#
loop_
_entity.id
_entity.type
_entity.pdbx_description
1 polymer ?
#
loop_
_entity_poly.entity_id
_entity_poly.type
_entity_poly.pdbx_seq_one_letter_code
_entity_poly.pdbx_strand_id
1 'polypeptide(L)'
;ILSTGNSGSVTTRRYMTHALQYIKPFKELSIAALVCLLLNAAARLFLPNLQGHILDSVIHRDRTSFSNSMQSYLLASLFTGVLTAGKQLIVDLIGKKVAGSIRIQLFTSIIHQDIVFFDKNKTGQLTSRITNDVNQMVQPLRTLMNTLLHNLVLVIGGLFMCFHTSWKLSVLAFTGLGPVVYTTGVYAKWSKDVNKQIMDHLADASSTATEAISNILTVRMFSMESKEIRGYTKAINDSVSK
;
A
#
# COMPACT_ATOMS: atom_id res chain seq x y z
N ILE A 1 -12.92 -23.55 -0.14
CA ILE A 1 -13.25 -23.66 -1.59
C ILE A 1 -12.09 -23.04 -2.35
N LEU A 2 -11.02 -23.82 -2.49
CA LEU A 2 -9.85 -23.52 -3.30
C LEU A 2 -9.67 -24.75 -4.17
N SER A 3 -10.13 -24.66 -5.42
CA SER A 3 -9.70 -25.43 -6.58
C SER A 3 -10.77 -25.25 -7.66
N THR A 4 -10.51 -24.34 -8.57
CA THR A 4 -10.94 -24.42 -9.97
C THR A 4 -10.09 -23.40 -10.71
N GLY A 5 -9.23 -23.93 -11.58
CA GLY A 5 -8.38 -23.14 -12.46
C GLY A 5 -9.22 -22.21 -13.33
N ASN A 6 -9.02 -20.91 -13.15
CA ASN A 6 -9.14 -19.91 -14.20
C ASN A 6 -8.35 -18.68 -13.74
N SER A 7 -7.03 -18.71 -13.90
CA SER A 7 -6.12 -17.59 -13.65
C SER A 7 -6.21 -16.53 -14.76
N GLY A 8 -7.43 -16.19 -15.18
CA GLY A 8 -7.71 -15.00 -15.97
C GLY A 8 -7.97 -13.83 -15.03
N SER A 9 -6.93 -13.04 -14.74
CA SER A 9 -7.00 -11.67 -14.18
C SER A 9 -8.32 -11.31 -13.49
N VAL A 10 -8.64 -11.94 -12.34
CA VAL A 10 -9.84 -11.56 -11.59
C VAL A 10 -9.61 -10.12 -11.16
N THR A 11 -10.36 -9.25 -11.80
CA THR A 11 -10.06 -7.83 -11.97
C THR A 11 -9.84 -7.17 -10.61
N THR A 12 -8.60 -6.85 -10.24
CA THR A 12 -8.22 -6.14 -9.00
C THR A 12 -9.10 -4.90 -8.78
N ARG A 13 -9.50 -4.25 -9.88
CA ARG A 13 -10.44 -3.12 -9.90
C ARG A 13 -11.83 -3.47 -9.33
N ARG A 14 -12.37 -4.66 -9.59
CA ARG A 14 -13.69 -5.11 -9.11
C ARG A 14 -13.67 -5.42 -7.61
N TYR A 15 -12.59 -6.07 -7.13
CA TYR A 15 -12.35 -6.24 -5.69
C TYR A 15 -12.20 -4.91 -4.97
N MET A 16 -11.42 -3.98 -5.52
CA MET A 16 -11.29 -2.62 -4.99
C MET A 16 -12.63 -1.89 -4.94
N THR A 17 -13.49 -2.00 -5.97
CA THR A 17 -14.79 -1.33 -5.96
C THR A 17 -15.74 -1.89 -4.89
N HIS A 18 -15.74 -3.20 -4.66
CA HIS A 18 -16.52 -3.80 -3.57
C HIS A 18 -15.95 -3.44 -2.19
N ALA A 19 -14.63 -3.43 -2.05
CA ALA A 19 -13.96 -2.98 -0.84
C ALA A 19 -14.22 -1.49 -0.53
N LEU A 20 -14.31 -0.63 -1.55
CA LEU A 20 -14.74 0.77 -1.45
C LEU A 20 -16.20 0.92 -0.99
N GLN A 21 -17.07 -0.04 -1.29
CA GLN A 21 -18.45 -0.03 -0.79
C GLN A 21 -18.50 -0.22 0.73
N TYR A 22 -17.54 -0.92 1.34
CA TYR A 22 -17.41 -1.04 2.81
C TYR A 22 -16.93 0.24 3.50
N ILE A 23 -16.43 1.23 2.76
CA ILE A 23 -16.05 2.55 3.28
C ILE A 23 -17.25 3.50 3.29
N LYS A 24 -18.29 3.26 2.49
CA LYS A 24 -19.52 4.07 2.42
C LYS A 24 -20.27 4.29 3.75
N PRO A 25 -20.26 3.41 4.76
CA PRO A 25 -20.90 3.72 6.05
C PRO A 25 -20.11 4.74 6.90
N PHE A 26 -18.84 5.02 6.59
CA PHE A 26 -18.00 6.00 7.33
C PHE A 26 -17.73 7.28 6.53
N LYS A 27 -18.75 7.79 5.82
CA LYS A 27 -18.63 8.98 4.96
C LYS A 27 -18.16 10.22 5.72
N GLU A 28 -18.69 10.47 6.92
CA GLU A 28 -18.33 11.67 7.69
C GLU A 28 -16.86 11.68 8.11
N LEU A 29 -16.36 10.55 8.63
CA LEU A 29 -14.93 10.40 8.96
C LEU A 29 -14.04 10.45 7.71
N SER A 30 -14.50 9.90 6.58
CA SER A 30 -13.74 9.92 5.32
C SER A 30 -13.66 11.32 4.73
N ILE A 31 -14.72 12.13 4.83
CA ILE A 31 -14.72 13.54 4.43
C ILE A 31 -13.80 14.34 5.36
N ALA A 32 -13.86 14.13 6.67
CA ALA A 32 -12.94 14.77 7.62
C ALA A 32 -11.47 14.43 7.33
N ALA A 33 -11.18 13.16 7.00
CA ALA A 33 -9.84 12.73 6.59
C ALA A 33 -9.39 13.39 5.28
N LEU A 34 -10.29 13.52 4.30
CA LEU A 34 -10.01 14.20 3.03
C LEU A 34 -9.71 15.69 3.24
N VAL A 35 -10.51 16.39 4.05
CA VAL A 35 -10.31 17.80 4.39
C VAL A 35 -8.99 18.00 5.13
N CYS A 36 -8.68 17.15 6.12
CA CYS A 36 -7.41 17.20 6.85
C CYS A 36 -6.22 16.92 5.93
N LEU A 37 -6.37 16.01 4.96
CA LEU A 37 -5.37 15.71 3.94
C LEU A 37 -5.14 16.90 3.03
N LEU A 38 -6.19 17.57 2.55
CA LEU A 38 -6.08 18.77 1.72
C LEU A 38 -5.40 19.91 2.47
N LEU A 39 -5.79 20.15 3.73
CA LEU A 39 -5.16 21.16 4.58
C LEU A 39 -3.68 20.86 4.82
N ASN A 40 -3.35 19.59 5.08
CA ASN A 40 -1.96 19.16 5.25
C ASN A 40 -1.14 19.33 3.97
N ALA A 41 -1.71 18.98 2.81
CA ALA A 41 -1.05 19.16 1.52
C ALA A 41 -0.80 20.64 1.22
N ALA A 42 -1.79 21.51 1.44
CA ALA A 42 -1.64 22.96 1.27
C ALA A 42 -0.54 23.52 2.19
N ALA A 43 -0.53 23.12 3.46
CA ALA A 43 0.49 23.57 4.41
C ALA A 43 1.90 23.07 4.03
N ARG A 44 2.02 21.85 3.51
CA ARG A 44 3.29 21.32 2.96
C ARG A 44 3.76 22.06 1.72
N LEU A 45 2.84 22.45 0.85
CA LEU A 45 3.12 23.21 -0.37
C LEU A 45 3.50 24.67 -0.09
N PHE A 46 3.10 25.21 1.05
CA PHE A 46 3.44 26.58 1.44
C PHE A 46 4.86 26.71 2.03
N LEU A 47 5.40 25.63 2.62
CA LEU A 47 6.75 25.61 3.21
C LEU A 47 7.86 26.06 2.25
N PRO A 48 7.92 25.62 0.97
CA PRO A 48 8.90 26.10 0.00
C PRO A 48 8.87 27.62 -0.23
N ASN A 49 7.68 28.25 -0.19
CA ASN A 49 7.57 29.70 -0.37
C ASN A 49 8.20 30.46 0.81
N LEU A 50 7.95 29.98 2.04
CA LEU A 50 8.60 30.51 3.24
C LEU A 50 10.13 30.31 3.20
N GLN A 51 10.61 29.17 2.71
CA GLN A 51 12.04 28.93 2.51
C GLN A 51 12.65 29.88 1.49
N GLY A 52 11.94 30.21 0.41
CA GLY A 52 12.36 31.23 -0.56
C GLY A 52 12.56 32.60 0.10
N HIS A 53 11.62 33.03 0.94
CA HIS A 53 11.71 34.31 1.65
C HIS A 53 12.86 34.36 2.68
N ILE A 54 13.15 33.22 3.33
CA ILE A 54 14.34 33.10 4.19
C ILE A 54 15.62 33.22 3.36
N LEU A 55 15.69 32.57 2.21
CA LEU A 55 16.84 32.64 1.33
C LEU A 55 17.08 34.08 0.84
N ASP A 56 16.02 34.77 0.41
CA ASP A 56 16.08 36.16 -0.06
C ASP A 56 16.49 37.13 1.06
N SER A 57 15.99 36.94 2.29
CA SER A 57 16.37 37.77 3.44
C SER A 57 17.83 37.56 3.89
N VAL A 58 18.37 36.35 3.74
CA VAL A 58 19.81 36.08 3.96
C VAL A 58 20.67 36.79 2.91
N ILE A 59 20.24 36.81 1.64
CA ILE A 59 20.95 37.47 0.55
C ILE A 59 20.95 39.00 0.73
N HIS A 60 19.84 39.58 1.18
CA HIS A 60 19.70 41.04 1.38
C HIS A 60 20.19 41.53 2.76
N ARG A 61 20.70 40.64 3.62
CA ARG A 61 21.39 40.97 4.89
C ARG A 61 20.55 41.71 5.94
N ASP A 62 19.23 41.56 5.92
CA ASP A 62 18.33 42.23 6.87
C ASP A 62 17.97 41.34 8.07
N ARG A 63 18.45 41.70 9.27
CA ARG A 63 18.37 40.83 10.47
C ARG A 63 16.97 40.71 11.06
N THR A 64 16.12 41.72 10.92
CA THR A 64 14.76 41.75 11.51
C THR A 64 13.78 40.93 10.67
N SER A 65 13.87 41.05 9.34
CA SER A 65 13.09 40.23 8.40
C SER A 65 13.46 38.75 8.47
N PHE A 66 14.75 38.44 8.65
CA PHE A 66 15.23 37.06 8.84
C PHE A 66 14.65 36.40 10.11
N SER A 67 14.65 37.11 11.25
CA SER A 67 14.13 36.58 12.51
C SER A 67 12.63 36.27 12.44
N ASN A 68 11.82 37.17 11.86
CA ASN A 68 10.38 36.95 11.69
C ASN A 68 10.07 35.83 10.68
N SER A 69 10.86 35.72 9.60
CA SER A 69 10.73 34.65 8.60
C SER A 69 11.10 33.27 9.18
N MET A 70 12.13 33.20 10.02
CA MET A 70 12.53 31.97 10.70
C MET A 70 11.49 31.51 11.73
N GLN A 71 10.91 32.45 12.50
CA GLN A 71 9.85 32.14 13.46
C GLN A 71 8.58 31.64 12.78
N SER A 72 8.15 32.27 11.69
CA SER A 72 6.98 31.82 10.92
C SER A 72 7.20 30.44 10.28
N TYR A 73 8.42 30.13 9.81
CA TYR A 73 8.76 28.81 9.30
C TYR A 73 8.74 27.72 10.38
N LEU A 74 9.29 27.99 11.57
CA LEU A 74 9.26 27.04 12.69
C LEU A 74 7.82 26.73 13.14
N LEU A 75 6.97 27.77 13.24
CA LEU A 75 5.55 27.60 13.56
C LEU A 75 4.80 26.82 12.48
N ALA A 76 5.03 27.13 11.20
CA ALA A 76 4.42 26.41 10.09
C ALA A 76 4.87 24.93 10.05
N SER A 77 6.14 24.65 10.32
CA SER A 77 6.68 23.29 10.39
C SER A 77 6.05 22.49 11.52
N LEU A 78 5.96 23.06 12.73
CA LEU A 78 5.27 22.43 13.86
C LEU A 78 3.80 22.16 13.54
N PHE A 79 3.10 23.14 12.96
CA PHE A 79 1.70 23.01 12.58
C PHE A 79 1.48 21.90 11.54
N THR A 80 2.32 21.82 10.51
CA THR A 80 2.26 20.74 9.51
C THR A 80 2.54 19.36 10.13
N GLY A 81 3.44 19.29 11.12
CA GLY A 81 3.71 18.08 11.90
C GLY A 81 2.46 17.59 12.65
N VAL A 82 1.79 18.48 13.38
CA VAL A 82 0.55 18.17 14.11
C VAL A 82 -0.56 17.73 13.15
N LEU A 83 -0.75 18.44 12.03
CA LEU A 83 -1.72 18.05 11.01
C LEU A 83 -1.42 16.67 10.40
N THR A 84 -0.14 16.35 10.20
CA THR A 84 0.26 15.05 9.65
C THR A 84 -0.09 13.93 10.64
N ALA A 85 0.23 14.11 11.91
CA ALA A 85 -0.10 13.16 12.97
C ALA A 85 -1.62 12.98 13.10
N GLY A 86 -2.37 14.09 13.14
CA GLY A 86 -3.84 14.06 13.22
C GLY A 86 -4.47 13.29 12.05
N LYS A 87 -4.07 13.59 10.81
CA LYS A 87 -4.50 12.84 9.62
C LYS A 87 -4.21 11.35 9.76
N GLN A 88 -3.01 10.98 10.19
CA GLN A 88 -2.59 9.58 10.29
C GLN A 88 -3.40 8.81 11.34
N LEU A 89 -3.73 9.45 12.46
CA LEU A 89 -4.62 8.87 13.47
C LEU A 89 -6.04 8.65 12.93
N ILE A 90 -6.61 9.64 12.23
CA ILE A 90 -7.96 9.53 11.66
C ILE A 90 -8.03 8.38 10.65
N VAL A 91 -7.05 8.28 9.74
CA VAL A 91 -7.01 7.21 8.74
C VAL A 91 -6.83 5.84 9.39
N ASP A 92 -6.01 5.72 10.44
CA ASP A 92 -5.84 4.46 11.17
C ASP A 92 -7.12 4.04 11.91
N LEU A 93 -7.85 5.00 12.49
CA LEU A 93 -9.15 4.76 13.11
C LEU A 93 -10.19 4.28 12.10
N ILE A 94 -10.22 4.85 10.89
CA ILE A 94 -11.08 4.38 9.80
C ILE A 94 -10.73 2.94 9.44
N GLY A 95 -9.44 2.62 9.28
CA GLY A 95 -8.98 1.27 8.98
C GLY A 95 -9.42 0.24 10.03
N LYS A 96 -9.28 0.59 11.32
CA LYS A 96 -9.74 -0.24 12.45
C LYS A 96 -11.26 -0.45 12.45
N LYS A 97 -12.05 0.60 12.21
CA LYS A 97 -13.51 0.51 12.14
C LYS A 97 -14.00 -0.35 10.97
N VAL A 98 -13.39 -0.21 9.80
CA VAL A 98 -13.69 -1.05 8.63
C VAL A 98 -13.36 -2.52 8.90
N ALA A 99 -12.17 -2.80 9.45
CA ALA A 99 -11.80 -4.16 9.84
C ALA A 99 -12.78 -4.76 10.86
N GLY A 100 -13.18 -3.97 11.86
CA GLY A 100 -14.19 -4.38 12.85
C GLY A 100 -15.53 -4.73 12.21
N SER A 101 -16.04 -3.90 11.30
CA SER A 101 -17.31 -4.16 10.61
C SER A 101 -17.26 -5.45 9.78
N ILE A 102 -16.16 -5.70 9.07
CA ILE A 102 -15.98 -6.94 8.30
C ILE A 102 -15.95 -8.16 9.24
N ARG A 103 -15.24 -8.07 10.38
CA ARG A 103 -15.21 -9.16 11.37
C ARG A 103 -16.60 -9.47 11.93
N ILE A 104 -17.41 -8.46 12.23
CA ILE A 104 -18.78 -8.64 12.73
C ILE A 104 -19.65 -9.34 11.69
N GLN A 105 -19.59 -8.91 10.42
CA GLN A 105 -20.37 -9.53 9.34
C GLN A 105 -19.95 -10.98 9.07
N LEU A 106 -18.64 -11.25 9.07
CA LEU A 106 -18.12 -12.61 8.91
C LEU A 106 -18.53 -13.50 10.07
N PHE A 107 -18.37 -13.03 11.31
CA PHE A 107 -18.77 -13.78 12.49
C PHE A 107 -20.28 -14.09 12.49
N THR A 108 -21.11 -13.10 12.14
CA THR A 108 -22.56 -13.29 12.01
C THR A 108 -22.88 -14.33 10.95
N SER A 109 -22.22 -14.28 9.80
CA SER A 109 -22.43 -15.24 8.71
C SER A 109 -21.98 -16.66 9.07
N ILE A 110 -20.88 -16.79 9.83
CA ILE A 110 -20.35 -18.08 10.28
C ILE A 110 -21.31 -18.72 11.29
N ILE A 111 -21.85 -17.97 12.25
CA ILE A 111 -22.79 -18.51 13.24
C ILE A 111 -24.07 -19.06 12.61
N HIS A 112 -24.52 -18.49 11.48
CA HIS A 112 -25.73 -18.95 10.78
C HIS A 112 -25.47 -20.11 9.81
N GLN A 113 -24.25 -20.65 9.73
CA GLN A 113 -23.94 -21.84 8.93
C GLN A 113 -24.47 -23.12 9.58
N ASP A 114 -24.67 -24.13 8.74
CA ASP A 114 -25.11 -25.47 9.12
C ASP A 114 -24.04 -26.24 9.93
N ILE A 115 -24.47 -27.19 10.75
CA ILE A 115 -23.57 -28.00 11.59
C ILE A 115 -22.55 -28.77 10.75
N VAL A 116 -22.93 -29.20 9.53
CA VAL A 116 -22.03 -29.91 8.61
C VAL A 116 -20.86 -29.01 8.14
N PHE A 117 -21.04 -27.68 8.11
CA PHE A 117 -19.95 -26.74 7.88
C PHE A 117 -18.94 -26.74 9.02
N PHE A 118 -19.40 -26.82 10.27
CA PHE A 118 -18.54 -26.85 11.45
C PHE A 118 -17.79 -28.19 11.61
N ASP A 119 -18.39 -29.31 11.22
CA ASP A 119 -17.71 -30.61 11.20
C ASP A 119 -16.55 -30.65 10.20
N LYS A 120 -16.66 -29.91 9.09
CA LYS A 120 -15.63 -29.84 8.05
C LYS A 120 -14.51 -28.83 8.36
N ASN A 121 -14.76 -27.81 9.18
CA ASN A 121 -13.82 -26.72 9.41
C ASN A 121 -13.40 -26.64 10.87
N LYS A 122 -12.10 -26.84 11.16
CA LYS A 122 -11.56 -26.73 12.51
C LYS A 122 -11.78 -25.32 13.07
N THR A 123 -12.23 -25.21 14.32
CA THR A 123 -12.47 -23.92 15.02
C THR A 123 -11.27 -22.97 14.95
N GLY A 124 -10.05 -23.49 15.13
CA GLY A 124 -8.82 -22.69 15.02
C GLY A 124 -8.58 -22.10 13.61
N GLN A 125 -9.01 -22.79 12.56
CA GLN A 125 -8.93 -22.28 11.20
C GLN A 125 -9.92 -21.13 10.98
N LEU A 126 -11.15 -21.24 11.50
CA LEU A 126 -12.16 -20.19 11.41
C LEU A 126 -11.71 -18.91 12.13
N THR A 127 -11.17 -19.03 13.35
CA THR A 127 -10.63 -17.89 14.11
C THR A 127 -9.45 -17.22 13.41
N SER A 128 -8.55 -18.03 12.82
CA SER A 128 -7.44 -17.52 12.02
C SER A 128 -7.93 -16.72 10.81
N ARG A 129 -8.94 -17.21 10.08
CA ARG A 129 -9.50 -16.48 8.93
C ARG A 129 -10.18 -15.16 9.32
N ILE A 130 -10.94 -15.15 10.42
CA ILE A 130 -11.57 -13.91 10.93
C ILE A 130 -10.52 -12.85 11.30
N THR A 131 -9.34 -13.27 11.78
CA THR A 131 -8.32 -12.34 12.26
C THR A 131 -7.30 -11.98 11.17
N ASN A 132 -6.66 -12.99 10.57
CA ASN A 132 -5.56 -12.84 9.63
C ASN A 132 -6.03 -12.48 8.23
N ASP A 133 -6.99 -13.20 7.66
CA ASP A 133 -7.45 -12.94 6.28
C ASP A 133 -8.13 -11.58 6.20
N VAL A 134 -8.91 -11.20 7.23
CA VAL A 134 -9.51 -9.85 7.30
C VAL A 134 -8.45 -8.77 7.38
N ASN A 135 -7.40 -8.96 8.17
CA ASN A 135 -6.30 -8.01 8.22
C ASN A 135 -5.63 -7.88 6.85
N GLN A 136 -5.28 -9.00 6.20
CA GLN A 136 -4.65 -8.99 4.87
C GLN A 136 -5.55 -8.32 3.81
N MET A 137 -6.87 -8.49 3.91
CA MET A 137 -7.83 -7.84 3.02
C MET A 137 -7.93 -6.32 3.23
N VAL A 138 -7.82 -5.84 4.49
CA VAL A 138 -7.96 -4.41 4.83
C VAL A 138 -6.65 -3.64 4.62
N GLN A 139 -5.48 -4.28 4.74
CA GLN A 139 -4.19 -3.59 4.60
C GLN A 139 -4.04 -2.80 3.28
N PRO A 140 -4.37 -3.35 2.09
CA PRO A 140 -4.30 -2.60 0.85
C PRO A 140 -5.20 -1.36 0.83
N LEU A 141 -6.40 -1.43 1.42
CA LEU A 141 -7.31 -0.29 1.51
C LEU A 141 -6.73 0.82 2.39
N ARG A 142 -6.13 0.45 3.52
CA ARG A 142 -5.44 1.38 4.41
C ARG A 142 -4.29 2.08 3.68
N THR A 143 -3.51 1.35 2.90
CA THR A 143 -2.42 1.90 2.08
C THR A 143 -2.94 2.82 0.97
N LEU A 144 -4.01 2.44 0.28
CA LEU A 144 -4.66 3.25 -0.75
C LEU A 144 -5.13 4.60 -0.19
N MET A 145 -5.80 4.59 0.96
CA MET A 145 -6.32 5.79 1.60
C MET A 145 -5.21 6.70 2.16
N ASN A 146 -4.18 6.13 2.77
CA ASN A 146 -3.15 6.94 3.42
C ASN A 146 -2.09 7.47 2.45
N THR A 147 -1.57 6.61 1.57
CA THR A 147 -0.36 6.88 0.80
C THR A 147 -0.70 7.33 -0.61
N LEU A 148 -1.53 6.57 -1.33
CA LEU A 148 -1.82 6.86 -2.74
C LEU A 148 -2.62 8.15 -2.89
N LEU A 149 -3.68 8.34 -2.10
CA LEU A 149 -4.46 9.57 -2.13
C LEU A 149 -3.63 10.80 -1.73
N HIS A 150 -2.81 10.67 -0.70
CA HIS A 150 -1.93 11.76 -0.23
C HIS A 150 -0.91 12.16 -1.31
N ASN A 151 -0.24 11.18 -1.91
CA ASN A 151 0.74 11.43 -2.96
C ASN A 151 0.10 12.05 -4.19
N LEU A 152 -1.10 11.61 -4.59
CA LEU A 152 -1.82 12.22 -5.71
C LEU A 152 -2.16 13.69 -5.44
N VAL A 153 -2.66 14.01 -4.25
CA VAL A 153 -2.97 15.39 -3.87
C VAL A 153 -1.70 16.24 -3.84
N LEU A 154 -0.60 15.73 -3.30
CA LEU A 154 0.68 16.44 -3.29
C LEU A 154 1.24 16.66 -4.70
N VAL A 155 1.16 15.66 -5.59
CA VAL A 155 1.62 15.79 -6.97
C VAL A 155 0.78 16.81 -7.72
N ILE A 156 -0.54 16.75 -7.63
CA ILE A 156 -1.44 17.68 -8.32
C ILE A 156 -1.29 19.10 -7.75
N GLY A 157 -1.27 19.24 -6.42
CA GLY A 157 -1.10 20.53 -5.76
C GLY A 157 0.28 21.14 -6.02
N GLY A 158 1.33 20.32 -6.02
CA GLY A 158 2.70 20.72 -6.36
C GLY A 158 2.82 21.18 -7.81
N LEU A 159 2.24 20.43 -8.74
CA LEU A 159 2.20 20.80 -10.15
C LEU A 159 1.56 22.18 -10.34
N PHE A 160 0.38 22.38 -9.72
CA PHE A 160 -0.34 23.65 -9.79
C PHE A 160 0.48 24.80 -9.20
N MET A 161 1.08 24.61 -8.02
CA MET A 161 1.91 25.63 -7.37
C MET A 161 3.14 25.99 -8.20
N CYS A 162 3.87 25.00 -8.73
CA CYS A 162 5.04 25.24 -9.58
C CYS A 162 4.68 26.09 -10.81
N PHE A 163 3.63 25.70 -11.54
CA PHE A 163 3.18 26.46 -12.71
C PHE A 163 2.67 27.86 -12.36
N HIS A 164 2.06 28.03 -11.18
CA HIS A 164 1.61 29.35 -10.71
C HIS A 164 2.77 30.28 -10.34
N THR A 165 3.83 29.77 -9.68
CA THR A 165 5.00 30.58 -9.30
C THR A 165 5.82 31.01 -10.52
N SER A 166 6.17 30.08 -11.41
CA SER A 166 6.87 30.43 -12.65
C SER A 166 6.75 29.32 -13.69
N TRP A 167 6.03 29.63 -14.78
CA TRP A 167 5.87 28.69 -15.89
C TRP A 167 7.21 28.35 -16.57
N LYS A 168 8.12 29.32 -16.72
CA LYS A 168 9.41 29.12 -17.42
C LYS A 168 10.35 28.19 -16.66
N LEU A 169 10.49 28.38 -15.34
CA LEU A 169 11.32 27.53 -14.48
C LEU A 169 10.73 26.12 -14.33
N SER A 170 9.39 26.02 -14.27
CA SER A 170 8.70 24.74 -14.18
C SER A 170 8.94 23.87 -15.42
N VAL A 171 8.80 24.43 -16.63
CA VAL A 171 9.06 23.69 -17.87
C VAL A 171 10.51 23.22 -17.94
N LEU A 172 11.47 24.04 -17.52
CA LEU A 172 12.88 23.65 -17.45
C LEU A 172 13.09 22.47 -16.47
N ALA A 173 12.46 22.51 -15.30
CA ALA A 173 12.51 21.42 -14.33
C ALA A 173 11.89 20.12 -14.89
N PHE A 174 10.77 20.22 -15.61
CA PHE A 174 10.12 19.07 -16.26
C PHE A 174 10.99 18.41 -17.32
N THR A 175 11.80 19.19 -18.06
CA THR A 175 12.77 18.64 -19.01
C THR A 175 13.80 17.73 -18.32
N GLY A 176 14.26 18.10 -17.11
CA GLY A 176 15.15 17.24 -16.31
C GLY A 176 14.44 16.07 -15.63
N LEU A 177 13.20 16.28 -15.17
CA LEU A 177 12.42 15.29 -14.45
C LEU A 177 11.83 14.19 -15.36
N GLY A 178 11.53 14.52 -16.62
CA GLY A 178 10.97 13.61 -17.62
C GLY A 178 11.79 12.33 -17.81
N PRO A 179 13.11 12.42 -18.10
CA PRO A 179 13.97 11.25 -18.22
C PRO A 179 13.99 10.37 -16.97
N VAL A 180 13.98 10.96 -15.77
CA VAL A 180 13.97 10.23 -14.49
C VAL A 180 12.67 9.45 -14.29
N VAL A 181 11.53 10.08 -14.61
CA VAL A 181 10.23 9.40 -14.55
C VAL A 181 10.16 8.26 -15.57
N TYR A 182 10.69 8.48 -16.78
CA TYR A 182 10.74 7.46 -17.82
C TYR A 182 11.59 6.25 -17.41
N THR A 183 12.83 6.46 -16.93
CA THR A 183 13.71 5.36 -16.49
C THR A 183 13.10 4.60 -15.30
N THR A 184 12.48 5.31 -14.35
CA THR A 184 11.77 4.69 -13.22
C THR A 184 10.60 3.85 -13.70
N GLY A 185 9.85 4.31 -14.71
CA GLY A 185 8.73 3.56 -15.29
C GLY A 185 9.17 2.26 -15.98
N VAL A 186 10.28 2.31 -16.73
CA VAL A 186 10.88 1.13 -17.35
C VAL A 186 11.37 0.14 -16.28
N TYR A 187 12.08 0.64 -15.26
CA TYR A 187 12.54 -0.16 -14.13
C TYR A 187 11.37 -0.82 -13.38
N ALA A 188 10.28 -0.08 -13.13
CA ALA A 188 9.10 -0.61 -12.45
C ALA A 188 8.42 -1.73 -13.26
N LYS A 189 8.35 -1.60 -14.59
CA LYS A 189 7.82 -2.65 -15.46
C LYS A 189 8.71 -3.90 -15.42
N TRP A 190 10.02 -3.72 -15.59
CA TRP A 190 10.98 -4.82 -15.50
C TRP A 190 10.91 -5.53 -14.14
N SER A 191 10.90 -4.77 -13.04
CA SER A 191 10.79 -5.30 -11.69
C SER A 191 9.52 -6.11 -11.48
N LYS A 192 8.39 -5.64 -12.04
CA LYS A 192 7.12 -6.39 -11.99
C LYS A 192 7.20 -7.71 -12.76
N ASP A 193 7.82 -7.71 -13.94
CA ASP A 193 7.97 -8.90 -14.77
C ASP A 193 8.92 -9.94 -14.12
N VAL A 194 10.01 -9.48 -13.50
CA VAL A 194 10.91 -10.33 -12.70
C VAL A 194 10.17 -10.90 -11.49
N ASN A 195 9.47 -10.06 -10.72
CA ASN A 195 8.73 -10.53 -9.55
C ASN A 195 7.64 -11.53 -9.93
N LYS A 196 7.02 -11.40 -11.10
CA LYS A 196 6.08 -12.39 -11.62
C LYS A 196 6.78 -13.74 -11.86
N GLN A 197 7.93 -13.75 -12.52
CA GLN A 197 8.71 -14.98 -12.75
C GLN A 197 9.15 -15.64 -11.43
N ILE A 198 9.60 -14.87 -10.45
CA ILE A 198 9.95 -15.38 -9.12
C ILE A 198 8.72 -16.05 -8.47
N MET A 199 7.55 -15.41 -8.53
CA MET A 199 6.32 -15.98 -7.97
C MET A 199 5.87 -17.25 -8.70
N ASP A 200 6.03 -17.31 -10.03
CA ASP A 200 5.72 -18.50 -10.83
C ASP A 200 6.65 -19.68 -10.44
N HIS A 201 7.97 -19.44 -10.34
CA HIS A 201 8.93 -20.46 -9.90
C HIS A 201 8.71 -20.90 -8.43
N LEU A 202 8.34 -19.97 -7.56
CA LEU A 202 7.99 -20.29 -6.17
C LEU A 202 6.71 -21.14 -6.08
N ALA A 203 5.74 -20.91 -6.96
CA ALA A 203 4.54 -21.72 -7.07
C ALA A 203 4.86 -23.16 -7.52
N ASP A 204 5.75 -23.33 -8.50
CA ASP A 204 6.23 -24.64 -8.95
C ASP A 204 6.97 -25.41 -7.84
N ALA A 205 7.86 -24.73 -7.12
CA ALA A 205 8.56 -25.30 -5.96
C ALA A 205 7.56 -25.73 -4.87
N SER A 206 6.58 -24.87 -4.58
CA SER A 206 5.52 -25.15 -3.60
C SER A 206 4.64 -26.34 -4.02
N SER A 207 4.32 -26.45 -5.31
CA SER A 207 3.58 -27.61 -5.87
C SER A 207 4.37 -28.90 -5.69
N THR A 208 5.67 -28.88 -6.01
CA THR A 208 6.57 -30.05 -5.86
C THR A 208 6.66 -30.49 -4.39
N ALA A 209 6.86 -29.54 -3.48
CA ALA A 209 6.85 -29.83 -2.04
C ALA A 209 5.52 -30.40 -1.57
N THR A 210 4.41 -29.85 -2.06
CA THR A 210 3.06 -30.32 -1.72
C THR A 210 2.83 -31.75 -2.20
N GLU A 211 3.25 -32.10 -3.41
CA GLU A 211 3.14 -33.45 -3.96
C GLU A 211 3.97 -34.46 -3.16
N ALA A 212 5.23 -34.12 -2.86
CA ALA A 212 6.13 -34.99 -2.10
C ALA A 212 5.65 -35.21 -0.65
N ILE A 213 5.17 -34.16 0.02
CA ILE A 213 4.66 -34.24 1.39
C ILE A 213 3.32 -35.00 1.43
N SER A 214 2.43 -34.73 0.47
CA SER A 214 1.12 -35.41 0.41
C SER A 214 1.28 -36.91 0.13
N ASN A 215 2.30 -37.29 -0.65
CA ASN A 215 2.61 -38.68 -1.00
C ASN A 215 3.86 -39.20 -0.29
N ILE A 216 4.12 -38.77 0.95
CA ILE A 216 5.35 -39.10 1.68
C ILE A 216 5.58 -40.61 1.81
N LEU A 217 4.51 -41.40 1.92
CA LEU A 217 4.59 -42.87 1.98
C LEU A 217 5.20 -43.43 0.69
N THR A 218 4.80 -42.93 -0.48
CA THR A 218 5.36 -43.32 -1.78
C THR A 218 6.84 -42.96 -1.85
N VAL A 219 7.20 -41.73 -1.44
CA VAL A 219 8.60 -41.29 -1.43
C VAL A 219 9.47 -42.21 -0.57
N ARG A 220 8.99 -42.59 0.63
CA ARG A 220 9.71 -43.49 1.54
C ARG A 220 9.76 -44.94 1.04
N MET A 221 8.67 -45.44 0.45
CA MET A 221 8.61 -46.79 -0.10
C MET A 221 9.60 -47.00 -1.25
N PHE A 222 9.88 -45.96 -2.03
CA PHE A 222 10.86 -45.99 -3.11
C PHE A 222 12.23 -45.41 -2.72
N SER A 223 12.44 -45.04 -1.45
CA SER A 223 13.67 -44.38 -0.94
C SER A 223 14.15 -43.21 -1.82
N MET A 224 13.20 -42.37 -2.26
CA MET A 224 13.44 -41.24 -3.18
C MET A 224 13.58 -39.89 -2.48
N GLU A 225 13.83 -39.86 -1.17
CA GLU A 225 13.93 -38.62 -0.37
C GLU A 225 14.97 -37.65 -0.95
N SER A 226 16.16 -38.16 -1.28
CA SER A 226 17.24 -37.36 -1.87
C SER A 226 16.87 -36.77 -3.24
N LYS A 227 16.03 -37.47 -4.02
CA LYS A 227 15.59 -37.01 -5.34
C LYS A 227 14.60 -35.85 -5.21
N GLU A 228 13.64 -35.97 -4.31
CA GLU A 228 12.65 -34.91 -4.02
C GLU A 228 13.33 -33.66 -3.44
N ILE A 229 14.28 -33.82 -2.51
CA ILE A 229 15.06 -32.71 -1.95
C ILE A 229 15.86 -31.99 -3.05
N ARG A 230 16.45 -32.75 -3.99
CA ARG A 230 17.19 -32.16 -5.12
C ARG A 230 16.25 -31.44 -6.09
N GLY A 231 15.06 -31.99 -6.33
CA GLY A 231 14.02 -31.37 -7.16
C GLY A 231 13.56 -30.02 -6.58
N TYR A 232 13.23 -30.00 -5.28
CA TYR A 232 12.84 -28.78 -4.59
C TYR A 232 13.97 -27.74 -4.53
N THR A 233 15.20 -28.16 -4.21
CA THR A 233 16.38 -27.28 -4.22
C THR A 233 16.59 -26.64 -5.60
N LYS A 234 16.42 -27.42 -6.67
CA LYS A 234 16.52 -26.89 -8.04
C LYS A 234 15.45 -25.83 -8.30
N ALA A 235 14.18 -26.12 -7.99
CA ALA A 235 13.08 -25.17 -8.19
C ALA A 235 13.28 -23.85 -7.41
N ILE A 236 13.81 -23.92 -6.19
CA ILE A 236 14.16 -22.72 -5.40
C ILE A 236 15.34 -21.97 -5.99
N ASN A 237 16.42 -22.66 -6.40
CA ASN A 237 17.57 -21.99 -7.01
C ASN A 237 17.20 -21.32 -8.33
N ASP A 238 16.34 -21.95 -9.14
CA ASP A 238 15.82 -21.37 -10.39
C ASP A 238 14.98 -20.11 -10.12
N SER A 239 14.35 -19.98 -8.95
CA SER A 239 13.64 -18.75 -8.52
C SER A 239 14.59 -17.61 -8.11
N VAL A 240 15.82 -17.92 -7.70
CA VAL A 240 16.81 -16.94 -7.19
C VAL A 240 17.80 -16.52 -8.28
N SER A 241 18.04 -17.35 -9.29
CA SER A 241 19.08 -17.10 -10.31
C SER A 241 18.67 -16.16 -11.45
N LYS A 242 17.49 -15.55 -11.40
CA LYS A 242 16.95 -14.64 -12.43
C LYS A 242 16.57 -13.29 -11.84
#